data_AF-A0A7V5UF77-F1
#
_entry.id   AF-A0A7V5UF77-F1
#
_cell.length_a   1.000
_cell.length_b   1.000
_cell.length_c   1.000
_cell.angle_alpha   90.00
_cell.angle_beta   90.00
_cell.angle_gamma   90.00
#
_symmetry.space_group_name_H-M   'P 1'
#
loop_
_entity.id
_entity.type
_entity.pdbx_description
1 polymer ?
#
loop_
_entity_poly.entity_id
_entity_poly.type
_entity_poly.pdbx_seq_one_letter_code
_entity_poly.pdbx_strand_id
1 'polypeptide(L)'
;MITKQELIRFLIDQQALRFGHFTLKSGISSPFFINIGEICTGSGLNFLGQALAERIRSDYGLVDVLFGPPYKAISMVTAAAMAY
;
A
#
# COMPACT_ATOMS: atom_id res chain seq x y z
N MET A 1 11.57 -10.81 0.03
CA MET A 1 10.62 -10.63 1.13
C MET A 1 10.83 -9.28 1.77
N ILE A 2 10.03 -8.32 1.34
CA ILE A 2 9.87 -7.01 1.95
C ILE A 2 9.25 -7.25 3.33
N THR A 3 9.99 -6.87 4.36
CA THR A 3 9.54 -6.98 5.74
C THR A 3 8.50 -5.91 6.06
N LYS A 4 7.71 -6.14 7.11
CA LYS A 4 6.77 -5.13 7.63
C LYS A 4 7.47 -3.83 8.01
N GLN A 5 8.70 -3.90 8.54
CA GLN A 5 9.49 -2.74 8.92
C GLN A 5 9.93 -1.92 7.70
N GLU A 6 10.38 -2.58 6.63
CA GLU A 6 10.75 -1.92 5.37
C GLU A 6 9.54 -1.25 4.71
N LEU A 7 8.38 -1.92 4.71
CA LEU A 7 7.15 -1.33 4.19
C LEU A 7 6.75 -0.09 5.00
N ILE A 8 6.77 -0.16 6.33
CA ILE A 8 6.45 1.00 7.18
C ILE A 8 7.42 2.16 6.91
N ARG A 9 8.72 1.88 6.80
CA ARG A 9 9.73 2.90 6.51
C ARG A 9 9.51 3.55 5.14
N PHE A 10 9.24 2.74 4.12
CA PHE A 10 8.86 3.22 2.80
C PHE A 10 7.63 4.13 2.85
N LEU A 11 6.58 3.75 3.58
CA LEU A 11 5.38 4.59 3.70
C LEU A 11 5.67 5.95 4.37
N ILE A 12 6.58 5.99 5.35
CA ILE A 12 7.04 7.24 5.98
C ILE A 12 7.82 8.08 4.96
N ASP A 13 8.75 7.47 4.24
CA ASP A 13 9.60 8.14 3.25
C ASP A 13 8.77 8.73 2.08
N GLN A 14 7.69 8.05 1.68
CA GLN A 14 6.74 8.53 0.68
C GLN A 14 5.75 9.58 1.23
N GLN A 15 5.83 9.98 2.50
CA GLN A 15 4.82 10.81 3.19
C GLN A 15 3.41 10.20 3.20
N ALA A 16 3.29 8.93 2.81
CA ALA A 16 2.04 8.18 2.79
C ALA A 16 1.60 7.78 4.21
N LEU A 17 2.52 7.66 5.16
CA LEU A 17 2.27 7.51 6.58
C LEU A 17 2.89 8.69 7.33
N ARG A 18 2.05 9.44 8.07
CA ARG A 18 2.47 10.60 8.87
C ARG A 18 2.01 10.46 10.31
N PHE A 19 2.82 10.93 11.25
CA PHE A 19 2.52 10.99 12.68
C PHE A 19 2.19 12.43 13.10
N GLY A 20 1.25 12.61 14.02
CA GLY A 20 0.76 13.92 14.41
C GLY A 20 -0.66 13.84 14.98
N HIS A 21 -1.41 14.93 14.93
CA HIS A 21 -2.82 14.96 15.35
C HIS A 21 -3.72 15.10 14.12
N PHE A 22 -4.53 14.08 13.84
CA PHE A 22 -5.40 14.03 12.67
C PHE A 22 -6.83 13.70 13.06
N THR A 23 -7.80 14.40 12.49
CA THR A 23 -9.22 14.03 12.59
C THR A 23 -9.59 13.19 11.39
N LEU A 24 -9.99 11.94 11.62
CA LEU A 24 -10.41 11.03 10.56
C LEU A 24 -11.80 11.39 10.04
N LYS A 25 -12.19 10.82 8.88
CA LYS A 25 -13.54 11.00 8.32
C LYS A 25 -14.67 10.56 9.26
N SER A 26 -14.37 9.64 10.18
CA SER A 26 -15.30 9.22 11.24
C SER A 26 -15.43 10.22 12.39
N GLY A 27 -14.64 11.30 12.41
CA GLY A 27 -14.55 12.27 13.51
C GLY A 27 -13.57 11.88 14.61
N ILE A 28 -12.98 10.68 14.55
CA ILE A 28 -12.04 10.19 15.58
C ILE A 28 -10.68 10.87 15.42
N SER A 29 -10.10 11.32 16.54
CA SER A 29 -8.71 11.76 16.62
C SER A 29 -7.75 10.57 16.51
N SER A 30 -6.80 10.65 15.59
CA SER A 30 -5.78 9.63 15.34
C SER A 30 -4.37 10.22 15.49
N PRO A 31 -3.43 9.49 16.13
CA PRO A 31 -2.02 9.90 16.23
C PRO A 31 -1.24 9.71 14.92
N PHE A 32 -1.87 9.14 13.90
CA PHE A 32 -1.28 8.95 12.58
C PHE A 32 -2.33 9.05 11.46
N PHE A 33 -1.88 9.30 10.25
CA PHE A 33 -2.72 9.29 9.06
C PHE A 33 -2.02 8.57 7.91
N ILE A 34 -2.79 7.74 7.19
CA ILE A 34 -2.31 7.01 6.02
C ILE A 34 -3.04 7.51 4.78
N ASN A 35 -2.28 7.98 3.79
CA ASN A 35 -2.75 8.28 2.44
C ASN A 35 -1.86 7.60 1.40
N ILE A 36 -2.29 6.45 0.92
CA ILE A 36 -1.61 5.70 -0.14
C ILE A 36 -1.53 6.50 -1.46
N GLY A 37 -2.37 7.53 -1.64
CA GLY A 37 -2.32 8.42 -2.81
C GLY A 37 -1.03 9.25 -2.91
N GLU A 38 -0.24 9.38 -1.84
CA GLU A 38 1.07 10.05 -1.89
C GLU A 38 2.12 9.18 -2.62
N ILE A 39 1.87 7.88 -2.78
CA ILE A 39 2.73 6.98 -3.56
C ILE A 39 2.40 7.17 -5.05
N CYS A 40 2.91 8.26 -5.63
CA CYS A 40 2.56 8.70 -6.98
C CYS A 40 3.70 8.56 -8.01
N THR A 41 4.80 7.90 -7.65
CA THR A 41 5.94 7.63 -8.54
C THR A 41 5.91 6.20 -9.07
N GLY A 42 6.49 5.97 -10.25
CA GLY A 42 6.59 4.63 -10.83
C GLY A 42 7.41 3.66 -9.95
N SER A 43 8.50 4.13 -9.36
CA SER A 43 9.31 3.34 -8.42
C SER A 43 8.54 3.00 -7.14
N GLY A 44 7.76 3.95 -6.60
CA GLY A 44 6.91 3.73 -5.44
C GLY A 44 5.80 2.70 -5.69
N LEU A 45 5.14 2.80 -6.85
CA LEU A 45 4.14 1.81 -7.29
C LEU A 45 4.76 0.43 -7.49
N ASN A 46 5.95 0.34 -8.09
CA ASN A 46 6.68 -0.92 -8.26
C ASN A 46 7.00 -1.57 -6.91
N PHE A 47 7.51 -0.80 -5.94
CA PHE A 47 7.79 -1.30 -4.58
C PHE A 47 6.50 -1.80 -3.90
N LEU A 48 5.42 -1.02 -3.98
CA LEU A 48 4.12 -1.39 -3.41
C LEU A 48 3.57 -2.67 -4.04
N GLY A 49 3.69 -2.81 -5.37
CA GLY A 49 3.28 -4.00 -6.10
C GLY A 49 4.02 -5.26 -5.64
N GLN A 50 5.35 -5.17 -5.51
CA GLN A 50 6.18 -6.28 -4.99
C GLN A 50 5.78 -6.66 -3.57
N ALA A 51 5.59 -5.67 -2.68
CA ALA A 51 5.20 -5.93 -1.29
C ALA A 51 3.84 -6.62 -1.19
N LEU A 52 2.87 -6.18 -2.01
CA LEU A 52 1.53 -6.79 -2.07
C LEU A 52 1.60 -8.20 -2.66
N ALA A 53 2.30 -8.40 -3.78
CA ALA A 53 2.44 -9.69 -4.44
C ALA A 53 3.02 -10.76 -3.51
N GLU A 54 4.14 -10.45 -2.83
CA GLU A 54 4.75 -11.35 -1.87
C GLU A 54 3.79 -11.70 -0.73
N ARG A 55 3.06 -10.70 -0.21
CA ARG A 55 2.11 -10.92 0.89
C ARG A 55 0.91 -11.75 0.46
N ILE A 56 0.35 -11.49 -0.72
CA ILE A 56 -0.77 -12.27 -1.26
C ILE A 56 -0.35 -13.73 -1.45
N ARG A 57 0.83 -13.96 -2.04
CA ARG A 57 1.36 -15.32 -2.24
C ARG A 57 1.58 -16.05 -0.93
N SER A 58 2.06 -15.35 0.10
CA SER A 58 2.28 -15.93 1.44
C SER A 58 0.98 -16.22 2.19
N ASP A 59 -0.01 -15.34 2.10
CA ASP A 59 -1.23 -15.43 2.91
C ASP A 59 -2.33 -16.29 2.24
N TYR A 60 -2.36 -16.33 0.90
CA TYR A 60 -3.43 -16.96 0.13
C TYR A 60 -2.93 -18.03 -0.86
N GLY A 61 -1.62 -18.17 -1.08
CA GLY A 61 -1.09 -19.06 -2.10
C GLY A 61 -1.35 -18.53 -3.50
N LEU A 62 -1.68 -19.43 -4.43
CA LEU A 62 -2.08 -19.10 -5.81
C LEU A 62 -3.52 -18.60 -5.85
N VAL A 63 -3.75 -17.48 -6.53
CA VAL A 63 -5.08 -16.91 -6.78
C VAL A 63 -5.33 -16.79 -8.28
N ASP A 64 -6.57 -17.00 -8.71
CA ASP A 64 -6.95 -16.90 -10.12
C ASP A 64 -7.11 -15.45 -10.58
N VAL A 65 -7.56 -14.57 -9.68
CA VAL A 65 -7.90 -13.18 -10.00
C VAL A 65 -7.46 -12.25 -8.87
N LEU A 66 -6.79 -11.16 -9.25
CA LEU A 66 -6.56 -10.00 -8.39
C LEU A 66 -7.53 -8.88 -8.78
N PHE A 67 -8.37 -8.44 -7.85
CA PHE A 67 -9.38 -7.40 -8.08
C PHE A 67 -9.10 -6.14 -7.26
N GLY A 68 -9.08 -4.98 -7.91
CA GLY A 68 -8.88 -3.67 -7.29
C GLY A 68 -10.06 -2.73 -7.56
N PRO A 69 -10.83 -2.29 -6.54
CA PRO A 69 -11.95 -1.39 -6.75
C PRO A 69 -11.53 0.02 -7.22
N PRO A 70 -12.35 0.69 -8.04
CA PRO A 70 -12.05 2.03 -8.54
C PRO A 70 -12.06 3.09 -7.42
N TYR A 71 -11.22 4.13 -7.49
CA TYR A 71 -10.15 4.39 -8.46
C TYR A 71 -8.76 4.02 -7.93
N LYS A 72 -8.55 4.18 -6.61
CA LYS A 72 -7.23 4.10 -5.98
C LYS A 72 -6.59 2.72 -6.11
N ALA A 73 -7.38 1.66 -6.09
CA ALA A 73 -6.86 0.30 -6.10
C ALA A 73 -6.52 -0.21 -7.51
N ILE A 74 -6.90 0.52 -8.58
CA ILE A 74 -6.61 0.11 -9.97
C ILE A 74 -5.09 0.04 -10.18
N SER A 75 -4.37 1.12 -9.88
CA SER A 75 -2.90 1.13 -10.04
C SER A 75 -2.21 0.14 -9.11
N MET A 76 -2.72 -0.03 -7.89
CA MET A 76 -2.18 -0.99 -6.92
C MET A 76 -2.33 -2.43 -7.39
N VAL A 77 -3.51 -2.82 -7.87
CA VAL A 77 -3.77 -4.19 -8.33
C VAL A 77 -3.01 -4.48 -9.62
N THR A 78 -2.89 -3.50 -10.53
CA THR A 78 -2.05 -3.63 -11.73
C THR A 78 -0.59 -3.88 -11.35
N ALA A 79 -0.02 -3.06 -10.45
CA ALA A 79 1.36 -3.23 -10.01
C ALA A 79 1.58 -4.55 -9.26
N ALA A 80 0.63 -4.97 -8.43
CA ALA A 80 0.70 -6.25 -7.73
C ALA A 80 0.65 -7.42 -8.73
N ALA A 81 -0.27 -7.41 -9.69
CA ALA A 81 -0.39 -8.45 -10.70
C ALA A 81 0.87 -8.56 -11.59
N MET A 82 1.52 -7.44 -11.91
CA MET A 82 2.79 -7.46 -12.64
C MET A 82 3.95 -8.07 -11.84
N ALA A 83 3.86 -8.09 -10.51
CA ALA A 83 4.89 -8.61 -9.60
C ALA A 83 4.51 -9.97 -8.94
N TYR A 84 3.32 -10.49 -9.22
CA TYR A 84 2.69 -11.64 -8.54
C TYR A 84 3.29 -13.00 -8.92
#